data_AF-A0A962U6R0-F1
#
_entry.id   AF-A0A962U6R0-F1
#
_cell.length_a   1.000
_cell.length_b   1.000
_cell.length_c   1.000
_cell.angle_alpha   90.00
_cell.angle_beta   90.00
_cell.angle_gamma   90.00
#
_symmetry.space_group_name_H-M   'P 1'
#
loop_
_entity.id
_entity.type
_entity.pdbx_description
1 polymer ?
#
loop_
_entity_poly.entity_id
_entity_poly.type
_entity_poly.pdbx_seq_one_letter_code
_entity_poly.pdbx_strand_id
1 'polypeptide(L)'
;MDVEVLVSSLLRAQGFDVSADVLTVQSGKIVKVDFHPPNVLLYTELDADRGFAYNENFFVNPRCRHKGIGTRLLMAHEAICREMKLTVLINNNRNPAFWRRQGYRRLNPFWQMALARRLAVEFQGQSMYKRVW
;
A
#
# COMPACT_ATOMS: atom_id res chain seq x y z
N MET A 1 1.00 14.84 13.19
CA MET A 1 0.29 13.62 13.61
C MET A 1 1.25 12.46 13.46
N ASP A 2 1.36 11.61 14.47
CA ASP A 2 2.20 10.41 14.40
C ASP A 2 1.65 9.46 13.31
N VAL A 3 2.52 8.90 12.46
CA VAL A 3 2.13 7.97 11.39
C VAL A 3 1.51 6.72 11.99
N GLU A 4 1.99 6.26 13.16
CA GLU A 4 1.41 5.13 13.86
C GLU A 4 -0.06 5.40 14.23
N VAL A 5 -0.32 6.57 14.84
CA VAL A 5 -1.68 7.00 15.21
C VAL A 5 -2.59 7.12 13.98
N LEU A 6 -2.08 7.65 12.87
CA LEU A 6 -2.82 7.74 11.60
C LEU A 6 -3.22 6.34 11.09
N VAL A 7 -2.25 5.44 10.98
CA VAL A 7 -2.43 4.09 10.45
C VAL A 7 -3.40 3.30 11.32
N SER A 8 -3.20 3.30 12.64
CA SER A 8 -4.10 2.62 13.58
C SER A 8 -5.52 3.17 13.51
N SER A 9 -5.70 4.49 13.42
CA SER A 9 -7.02 5.11 13.37
C SER A 9 -7.78 4.72 12.09
N LEU A 10 -7.11 4.77 10.93
CA LEU A 10 -7.74 4.43 9.66
C LEU A 10 -8.04 2.93 9.52
N LEU A 11 -7.21 2.06 10.09
CA LEU A 11 -7.48 0.61 10.14
C LEU A 11 -8.68 0.31 11.05
N ARG A 12 -8.76 0.92 12.23
CA ARG A 12 -9.91 0.78 13.14
C ARG A 12 -11.21 1.27 12.49
N ALA A 13 -11.16 2.37 11.74
CA ALA A 13 -12.30 2.87 10.98
C ALA A 13 -12.80 1.88 9.91
N GLN A 14 -11.94 0.98 9.41
CA GLN A 14 -12.30 -0.10 8.48
C GLN A 14 -12.66 -1.43 9.20
N GLY A 15 -12.75 -1.42 10.53
CA GLY A 15 -13.13 -2.57 11.34
C GLY A 15 -12.04 -3.61 11.52
N PHE A 16 -10.77 -3.20 11.47
CA PHE A 16 -9.65 -4.05 11.87
C PHE A 16 -9.33 -3.82 13.35
N ASP A 17 -9.11 -4.91 14.06
CA ASP A 17 -8.50 -4.84 15.39
C ASP A 17 -6.99 -4.59 15.22
N VAL A 18 -6.48 -3.58 15.92
CA VAL A 18 -5.10 -3.10 15.79
C VAL A 18 -4.46 -3.14 17.17
N SER A 19 -3.70 -4.21 17.42
CA SER A 19 -2.77 -4.30 18.55
C SER A 19 -1.35 -3.90 18.10
N ALA A 20 -0.48 -3.58 19.06
CA ALA A 20 0.93 -3.26 18.79
C ALA A 20 1.65 -4.41 18.06
N ASP A 21 1.23 -5.67 18.27
CA ASP A 21 1.81 -6.84 17.62
C ASP A 21 1.49 -6.93 16.11
N VAL A 22 0.48 -6.19 15.65
CA VAL A 22 -0.06 -6.27 14.29
C VAL A 22 0.43 -5.13 13.40
N LEU A 23 1.07 -4.11 13.96
CA LEU A 23 1.59 -2.95 13.24
C LEU A 23 3.06 -2.74 13.60
N THR A 24 3.97 -3.12 12.71
CA THR A 24 5.39 -2.75 12.86
C THR A 24 5.67 -1.49 12.07
N VAL A 25 6.14 -0.42 12.72
CA VAL A 25 6.68 0.79 12.08
C VAL A 25 8.19 0.83 12.29
N GLN A 26 8.98 0.67 11.21
CA GLN A 26 10.45 0.79 11.30
C GLN A 26 10.90 2.25 11.15
N SER A 27 11.91 2.65 11.94
CA SER A 27 12.35 4.04 12.03
C SER A 27 13.19 4.48 10.83
N GLY A 28 12.91 5.69 10.33
CA GLY A 28 13.63 6.37 9.26
C GLY A 28 12.73 7.41 8.59
N LYS A 29 13.07 7.79 7.36
CA LYS A 29 12.22 8.59 6.45
C LYS A 29 11.23 7.75 5.64
N ILE A 30 11.37 6.42 5.74
CA ILE A 30 10.53 5.41 5.09
C ILE A 30 9.82 4.66 6.22
N VAL A 31 8.50 4.74 6.25
CA VAL A 31 7.68 4.01 7.22
C VAL A 31 7.29 2.69 6.58
N LYS A 32 7.89 1.60 7.04
CA LYS A 32 7.41 0.25 6.69
C LYS A 32 6.22 -0.03 7.58
N VAL A 33 5.10 -0.38 6.97
CA VAL A 33 3.89 -0.82 7.64
C VAL A 33 3.71 -2.27 7.27
N ASP A 34 3.86 -3.12 8.29
CA ASP A 34 3.62 -4.54 8.17
C ASP A 34 2.39 -4.92 8.97
N PHE A 35 1.41 -5.51 8.31
CA PHE A 35 0.10 -5.84 8.87
C PHE A 35 -0.21 -7.32 8.69
N HIS A 36 -0.26 -8.04 9.82
CA HIS A 36 -0.36 -9.51 9.87
C HIS A 36 -1.49 -10.05 10.76
N PRO A 37 -2.76 -9.66 10.60
CA PRO A 37 -3.82 -10.45 11.21
C PRO A 37 -3.77 -11.86 10.61
N PRO A 38 -4.35 -12.89 11.26
CA PRO A 38 -4.14 -14.32 10.94
C PRO A 38 -4.39 -14.77 9.49
N ASN A 39 -4.93 -13.89 8.64
CA ASN A 39 -5.35 -14.16 7.27
C ASN A 39 -5.02 -13.05 6.27
N VAL A 40 -4.24 -12.03 6.63
CA VAL A 40 -3.91 -10.90 5.76
C VAL A 40 -2.46 -10.50 5.98
N LEU A 41 -1.77 -10.18 4.89
CA LEU A 41 -0.45 -9.60 4.90
C LEU A 41 -0.49 -8.36 4.00
N LEU A 42 -0.15 -7.20 4.57
CA LEU A 42 0.14 -5.99 3.81
C LEU A 42 1.52 -5.50 4.20
N TYR A 43 2.41 -5.50 3.22
CA TYR A 43 3.69 -4.82 3.33
C TYR A 43 3.67 -3.57 2.45
N THR A 44 3.78 -2.40 3.09
CA THR A 44 3.91 -1.13 2.37
C THR A 44 5.01 -0.26 2.96
N GLU A 45 5.77 0.38 2.09
CA GLU A 45 6.76 1.39 2.45
C GLU A 45 6.23 2.77 2.09
N LEU A 46 6.06 3.65 3.08
CA LEU A 46 5.60 5.01 2.91
C LEU A 46 6.82 5.95 2.91
N ASP A 47 7.16 6.48 1.74
CA ASP A 47 8.27 7.40 1.51
C ASP A 47 7.73 8.81 1.31
N ALA A 48 7.62 9.53 2.42
CA ALA A 48 7.05 10.88 2.46
C ALA A 48 7.92 11.90 1.70
N ASP A 49 9.25 11.77 1.77
CA ASP A 49 10.19 12.66 1.08
C ASP A 49 10.01 12.59 -0.44
N ARG A 50 9.80 11.38 -0.98
CA ARG A 50 9.64 11.19 -2.42
C ARG A 50 8.18 11.30 -2.87
N GLY A 51 7.22 11.23 -1.96
CA GLY A 51 5.79 11.35 -2.23
C GLY A 51 5.16 10.05 -2.74
N PHE A 52 5.66 8.90 -2.30
CA PHE A 52 5.26 7.58 -2.78
C PHE A 52 4.97 6.60 -1.64
N ALA A 53 4.01 5.72 -1.86
CA ALA A 53 3.76 4.55 -1.03
C ALA A 53 3.98 3.30 -1.90
N TYR A 54 5.05 2.56 -1.64
CA TYR A 54 5.35 1.31 -2.33
C TYR A 54 4.59 0.18 -1.66
N ASN A 55 3.85 -0.59 -2.43
CA ASN A 55 3.22 -1.81 -1.97
C ASN A 55 3.91 -2.96 -2.70
N GLU A 56 4.62 -3.79 -1.94
CA GLU A 56 5.32 -4.94 -2.50
C GLU A 56 4.45 -6.19 -2.44
N ASN A 57 3.63 -6.33 -1.38
CA ASN A 57 2.82 -7.52 -1.16
C ASN A 57 1.49 -7.15 -0.51
N PHE A 58 0.42 -7.27 -1.29
CA PHE A 58 -0.96 -7.31 -0.80
C PHE A 58 -1.45 -8.77 -0.88
N PHE A 59 -1.42 -9.48 0.24
CA PHE A 59 -1.85 -10.88 0.30
C PHE A 59 -3.03 -11.06 1.26
N VAL A 60 -4.09 -11.69 0.75
CA VAL A 60 -5.23 -12.11 1.56
C VAL A 60 -5.39 -13.60 1.41
N ASN A 61 -5.41 -14.31 2.55
CA ASN A 61 -5.67 -15.74 2.60
C ASN A 61 -6.95 -16.04 1.79
N PRO A 62 -6.93 -16.98 0.83
CA PRO A 62 -8.10 -17.34 0.03
C PRO A 62 -9.39 -17.54 0.84
N ARG A 63 -9.27 -18.11 2.06
CA ARG A 63 -10.39 -18.33 2.98
C ARG A 63 -11.04 -17.05 3.51
N CYS A 64 -10.40 -15.90 3.34
CA CYS A 64 -10.88 -14.59 3.79
C CYS A 64 -11.26 -13.65 2.64
N ARG A 65 -11.03 -14.03 1.38
CA ARG A 65 -11.32 -13.19 0.21
C ARG A 65 -12.81 -12.88 0.05
N HIS A 66 -13.69 -13.83 0.36
CA HIS A 66 -15.15 -13.64 0.28
C HIS A 66 -15.71 -12.70 1.36
N LYS A 67 -14.92 -12.35 2.37
CA LYS A 67 -15.34 -11.48 3.49
C LYS A 67 -15.05 -9.99 3.26
N GLY A 68 -14.69 -9.60 2.04
CA GLY A 68 -14.37 -8.21 1.68
C GLY A 68 -13.14 -7.63 2.41
N ILE A 69 -12.34 -8.47 3.07
CA ILE A 69 -11.21 -8.06 3.90
C ILE A 69 -10.14 -7.33 3.07
N GLY A 70 -9.84 -7.84 1.86
CA GLY A 70 -8.90 -7.19 0.96
C GLY A 70 -9.36 -5.79 0.52
N THR A 71 -10.65 -5.62 0.23
CA THR A 71 -11.19 -4.31 -0.16
C THR A 71 -11.08 -3.30 0.99
N ARG A 72 -11.46 -3.69 2.21
CA ARG A 72 -11.38 -2.80 3.39
C ARG A 72 -9.94 -2.39 3.72
N LEU A 73 -9.01 -3.33 3.65
CA LEU A 73 -7.60 -3.04 3.87
C LEU A 73 -7.03 -2.12 2.78
N LEU A 74 -7.40 -2.34 1.51
CA LEU A 74 -7.05 -1.44 0.43
C LEU A 74 -7.61 -0.03 0.65
N MET A 75 -8.86 0.09 1.10
CA MET A 75 -9.47 1.39 1.42
C MET A 75 -8.73 2.09 2.57
N ALA A 76 -8.33 1.36 3.63
CA ALA A 76 -7.51 1.91 4.70
C ALA A 76 -6.15 2.42 4.16
N HIS A 77 -5.49 1.61 3.33
CA HIS A 77 -4.20 1.97 2.72
C HIS A 77 -4.29 3.22 1.85
N GLU A 78 -5.30 3.30 0.97
CA GLU A 78 -5.52 4.48 0.13
C GLU A 78 -5.86 5.72 0.96
N ALA A 79 -6.58 5.57 2.07
CA ALA A 79 -6.86 6.66 2.99
C ALA A 79 -5.58 7.17 3.67
N ILE A 80 -4.70 6.26 4.15
CA ILE A 80 -3.39 6.63 4.73
C ILE A 80 -2.59 7.43 3.69
N CYS A 81 -2.53 6.92 2.46
CA CYS A 81 -1.82 7.58 1.37
C CYS A 81 -2.43 8.94 1.02
N ARG A 82 -3.75 9.11 1.09
CA ARG A 82 -4.41 10.40 0.87
C ARG A 82 -4.05 11.42 1.94
N GLU A 83 -4.15 11.05 3.21
CA GLU A 83 -3.80 11.93 4.33
C GLU A 83 -2.32 12.36 4.27
N MET A 84 -1.45 11.46 3.82
CA MET A 84 -0.03 11.73 3.65
C MET A 84 0.34 12.31 2.27
N LYS A 85 -0.63 12.51 1.37
CA LYS A 85 -0.43 12.99 -0.03
C LYS A 85 0.56 12.15 -0.84
N LEU A 86 0.50 10.82 -0.71
CA LEU A 86 1.41 9.86 -1.34
C LEU A 86 0.79 9.17 -2.56
N THR A 87 1.56 9.05 -3.63
CA THR A 87 1.23 8.23 -4.80
C THR A 87 1.37 6.76 -4.46
N VAL A 88 0.30 5.97 -4.61
CA VAL A 88 0.40 4.52 -4.44
C VAL A 88 1.10 3.92 -5.65
N LEU A 89 2.12 3.11 -5.42
CA LEU A 89 2.83 2.30 -6.40
C LEU A 89 2.71 0.82 -6.04
N ILE A 90 2.11 0.03 -6.93
CA ILE A 90 2.06 -1.43 -6.80
C ILE A 90 3.15 -2.00 -7.71
N ASN A 91 4.23 -2.49 -7.12
CA ASN A 91 5.25 -3.25 -7.82
C ASN A 91 4.89 -4.75 -7.76
N ASN A 92 5.37 -5.57 -8.70
CA ASN A 92 5.08 -7.03 -8.71
C ASN A 92 3.58 -7.41 -8.70
N ASN A 93 2.80 -6.70 -9.50
CA ASN A 93 1.38 -6.96 -9.60
C ASN A 93 1.08 -8.25 -10.40
N ARG A 94 0.46 -9.23 -9.73
CA ARG A 94 0.02 -10.50 -10.33
C ARG A 94 -1.38 -10.47 -10.98
N ASN A 95 -2.15 -9.40 -10.80
CA ASN A 95 -3.51 -9.27 -11.34
C ASN A 95 -3.84 -7.84 -11.78
N PRO A 96 -3.35 -7.37 -12.93
CA PRO A 96 -3.61 -6.02 -13.44
C PRO A 96 -5.09 -5.68 -13.65
N ALA A 97 -5.93 -6.69 -13.91
CA ALA A 97 -7.37 -6.46 -14.10
C ALA A 97 -8.04 -6.06 -12.78
N PHE A 98 -7.67 -6.69 -11.66
CA PHE A 98 -8.19 -6.34 -10.33
C PHE A 98 -7.95 -4.87 -10.01
N TRP A 99 -6.71 -4.42 -10.11
CA TRP A 99 -6.34 -3.06 -9.73
C TRP A 99 -6.88 -1.99 -10.68
N ARG A 100 -6.97 -2.28 -11.98
CA ARG A 100 -7.65 -1.38 -12.93
C ARG A 100 -9.10 -1.12 -12.52
N ARG A 101 -9.82 -2.13 -12.03
CA ARG A 101 -11.19 -1.95 -11.48
C ARG A 101 -11.22 -1.07 -10.22
N GLN A 102 -10.11 -1.01 -9.49
CA GLN A 102 -9.94 -0.12 -8.33
C GLN A 102 -9.43 1.29 -8.73
N GLY A 103 -9.35 1.59 -10.04
CA GLY A 103 -8.92 2.90 -10.56
C GLY A 103 -7.41 3.07 -10.71
N TYR A 104 -6.62 2.02 -10.54
CA TYR A 104 -5.17 2.07 -10.78
C TYR A 104 -4.87 2.10 -12.28
N ARG A 105 -3.77 2.78 -12.63
CA ARG A 105 -3.28 2.91 -13.99
C ARG A 105 -1.96 2.18 -14.14
N ARG A 106 -1.72 1.59 -15.31
CA ARG A 106 -0.42 0.99 -15.64
C ARG A 106 0.64 2.09 -15.69
N LEU A 107 1.79 1.81 -15.09
CA LEU A 107 2.94 2.69 -15.21
C LEU A 107 3.48 2.57 -16.65
N ASN A 108 3.60 3.70 -17.35
CA ASN A 108 4.15 3.68 -18.70
C ASN A 108 5.68 3.46 -18.64
N PRO A 109 6.32 2.90 -19.68
CA PRO A 109 7.75 2.57 -19.64
C PRO A 109 8.67 3.78 -19.40
N PHE A 110 8.32 4.95 -19.93
CA PHE A 110 9.11 6.18 -19.76
C PHE A 110 9.10 6.67 -18.30
N TRP A 111 7.92 6.70 -17.69
CA TRP A 111 7.73 7.01 -16.27
C TRP A 111 8.38 5.95 -15.39
N GLN A 112 8.30 4.68 -15.78
CA GLN A 112 8.94 3.58 -15.07
C GLN A 112 10.45 3.78 -15.02
N MET A 113 11.11 4.14 -16.13
CA MET A 113 12.54 4.45 -16.14
C MET A 113 12.88 5.68 -15.30
N ALA A 114 12.09 6.76 -15.40
CA ALA A 114 12.32 7.98 -14.64
C ALA A 114 12.17 7.75 -13.13
N LEU A 115 11.14 7.02 -12.73
CA LEU A 115 10.90 6.64 -11.33
C LEU A 115 11.95 5.64 -10.84
N ALA A 116 12.35 4.65 -11.65
CA ALA A 116 13.39 3.70 -11.26
C ALA A 116 14.67 4.42 -10.84
N ARG A 117 15.09 5.43 -11.60
CA ARG A 117 16.27 6.26 -11.27
C ARG A 117 16.05 7.12 -10.03
N ARG A 118 14.89 7.79 -9.94
CA ARG A 118 14.57 8.70 -8.83
C ARG A 118 14.46 7.96 -7.50
N LEU A 119 13.90 6.75 -7.53
CA LEU A 119 13.57 5.97 -6.34
C LEU A 119 14.64 4.93 -6.02
N ALA A 120 15.56 4.65 -6.95
CA ALA A 120 16.54 3.57 -6.88
C ALA A 120 15.88 2.18 -6.68
N VAL A 121 14.78 1.94 -7.40
CA VAL A 121 13.97 0.71 -7.31
C VAL A 121 13.81 0.09 -8.70
N GLU A 122 13.86 -1.24 -8.76
CA GLU A 122 13.50 -1.98 -9.97
C GLU A 122 11.99 -2.18 -10.06
N PHE A 123 11.39 -1.74 -11.16
CA PHE A 123 9.98 -1.93 -11.43
C PHE A 123 9.74 -3.13 -12.34
N GLN A 124 8.79 -3.98 -12.00
CA GLN A 124 8.36 -5.08 -12.86
C GLN A 124 7.42 -4.58 -13.99
N GLY A 125 7.33 -5.35 -15.08
CA GLY A 125 6.58 -4.96 -16.29
C GLY A 125 5.06 -4.75 -16.11
N GLN A 126 4.49 -5.19 -14.99
CA GLN A 126 3.07 -5.05 -14.64
C GLN A 126 2.80 -4.02 -13.53
N SER A 127 3.77 -3.15 -13.22
CA SER A 127 3.64 -2.13 -12.19
C SER A 127 2.50 -1.16 -12.47
N MET A 128 1.82 -0.73 -11.41
CA MET A 128 0.69 0.19 -11.50
C MET A 128 0.77 1.27 -10.43
N TYR A 129 0.04 2.35 -10.66
CA TYR A 129 -0.01 3.47 -9.74
C TYR A 129 -1.41 4.03 -9.60
N LYS A 130 -1.65 4.74 -8.51
CA LYS A 130 -2.87 5.54 -8.29
C LYS A 130 -2.52 6.80 -7.51
N ARG A 131 -3.01 7.95 -7.99
CA ARG A 131 -3.05 9.18 -7.20
C ARG A 131 -4.34 9.18 -6.39
N VAL A 132 -4.23 9.46 -5.09
CA VAL A 132 -5.36 9.34 -4.15
C VAL A 132 -5.73 10.67 -3.47
N TRP A 133 -5.09 11.77 -3.87
CA TRP A 133 -5.34 13.16 -3.43
C TRP A 133 -5.73 14.04 -4.61
#